data_AF-A0A535F7I2-F1
#
_entry.id   AF-A0A535F7I2-F1
#
_cell.length_a   1.000
_cell.length_b   1.000
_cell.length_c   1.000
_cell.angle_alpha   90.00
_cell.angle_beta   90.00
_cell.angle_gamma   90.00
#
_symmetry.space_group_name_H-M   'P 1'
#
loop_
_entity.id
_entity.type
_entity.pdbx_description
1 polymer ?
#
loop_
_entity_poly.entity_id
_entity_poly.type
_entity_poly.pdbx_seq_one_letter_code
_entity_poly.pdbx_strand_id
1 'polypeptide(L)'
;MNFLLPKQQRASSRQHDGVPLELYAGDEEVPSSGAGWRQLFDGRACSPPIWPIGEESLLLDSSGVWRYRELILPAPVQYVVSRLEGNTGLYPVGSENCGAGRAGHRQIGSYAGLERFYLKHEGENPTGSFKDRGMTVGVTMANMLGAKAVACASTGNTSASLASYAAQAGKKGIVFLPAGNVATGKLAQTLAYGATTIQIRGDFDDAMQLVEQVCNEMGIYLLNSLNPFRVEGQKAIGFEILQQLDWQAPDWLVLPAGNLGNTSAIGKAFRQAYQLGLTSRMPRFAAIQAAGANPFYRSFMQG
;
A
#
# COMPACT_ATOMS: atom_id res chain seq x y z
N MET A 1 15.22 -6.80 3.67
CA MET A 1 15.81 -5.45 3.62
C MET A 1 15.37 -4.67 4.85
N ASN A 2 16.28 -4.50 5.81
CA ASN A 2 16.10 -3.55 6.91
C ASN A 2 16.58 -2.19 6.40
N PHE A 3 15.68 -1.21 6.32
CA PHE A 3 16.11 0.18 6.20
C PHE A 3 16.65 0.59 7.57
N LEU A 4 17.97 0.71 7.68
CA LEU A 4 18.60 1.36 8.82
C LEU A 4 18.46 2.87 8.60
N LEU A 5 17.81 3.56 9.54
CA LEU A 5 17.87 5.02 9.61
C LEU A 5 19.35 5.43 9.80
N PRO A 6 19.88 6.40 9.03
CA PRO A 6 21.27 6.81 9.17
C PRO A 6 21.54 7.32 10.58
N LYS A 7 22.35 6.59 11.35
CA LYS A 7 23.03 7.16 12.52
C LYS A 7 23.98 8.24 12.01
N GLN A 8 23.92 9.41 12.66
CA GLN A 8 24.81 10.55 12.54
C GLN A 8 26.25 10.14 12.16
N GLN A 9 26.65 10.36 10.91
CA GLN A 9 28.05 10.41 10.51
C GLN A 9 28.29 11.67 9.68
N ARG A 10 29.23 12.48 10.18
CA ARG A 10 29.68 13.73 9.59
C ARG A 10 30.20 13.48 8.17
N ALA A 11 29.76 14.35 7.25
CA ALA A 11 30.12 14.33 5.84
C ALA A 11 31.62 14.60 5.60
N SER A 12 32.20 13.86 4.64
CA SER A 12 33.30 14.36 3.81
C SER A 12 33.15 13.92 2.34
N SER A 13 32.97 14.94 1.49
CA SER A 13 33.27 15.11 0.05
C SER A 13 33.19 13.95 -0.96
N ARG A 14 32.39 14.16 -2.03
CA ARG A 14 32.83 14.64 -3.37
C ARG A 14 31.64 14.88 -4.32
N GLN A 15 31.81 15.86 -5.21
CA GLN A 15 30.84 16.43 -6.15
C GLN A 15 30.51 15.49 -7.33
N HIS A 16 29.21 15.30 -7.58
CA HIS A 16 28.59 15.17 -8.89
C HIS A 16 27.15 15.70 -8.76
N ASP A 17 26.64 16.38 -9.79
CA ASP A 17 25.31 17.02 -9.86
C ASP A 17 24.15 16.00 -9.79
N GLY A 18 23.96 15.39 -8.62
CA GLY A 18 22.77 14.66 -8.22
C GLY A 18 22.33 15.21 -6.89
N VAL A 19 21.12 15.76 -6.83
CA VAL A 19 20.50 16.16 -5.56
C VAL A 19 20.60 14.97 -4.60
N PRO A 20 21.34 15.09 -3.47
CA PRO A 20 21.37 14.02 -2.49
C PRO A 20 19.94 13.81 -2.02
N LEU A 21 19.39 12.61 -2.22
CA LEU A 21 18.16 12.18 -1.56
C LEU A 21 18.48 12.01 -0.06
N GLU A 22 18.61 13.12 0.65
CA GLU A 22 18.48 13.16 2.10
C GLU A 22 17.02 12.82 2.39
N LEU A 23 16.75 11.54 2.66
CA LEU A 23 15.50 11.11 3.26
C LEU A 23 15.31 11.94 4.53
N TYR A 24 14.26 12.74 4.56
CA TYR A 24 14.01 13.72 5.61
C TYR A 24 13.87 12.98 6.94
N ALA A 25 14.90 13.03 7.79
CA ALA A 25 14.72 12.76 9.20
C ALA A 25 13.95 13.96 9.73
N GLY A 26 12.62 13.88 9.77
CA GLY A 26 11.79 14.97 10.24
C GLY A 26 12.28 15.47 11.60
N ASP A 27 12.24 16.78 11.79
CA ASP A 27 12.53 17.45 13.07
C ASP A 27 11.52 17.08 14.19
N GLU A 28 10.55 16.20 13.92
CA GLU A 28 9.64 15.62 14.91
C GLU A 28 10.37 14.54 15.73
N GLU A 29 10.33 14.69 17.05
CA GLU A 29 10.89 13.74 18.00
C GLU A 29 10.25 12.35 17.79
N VAL A 30 11.00 11.43 17.20
CA VAL A 30 10.54 10.06 16.94
C VAL A 30 10.17 9.41 18.28
N PRO A 31 8.93 8.92 18.47
CA PRO A 31 8.53 8.36 19.75
C PRO A 31 9.43 7.19 20.19
N SER A 32 9.87 7.23 21.44
CA SER A 32 10.76 6.22 22.03
C SER A 32 10.01 5.00 22.61
N SER A 33 8.67 5.06 22.68
CA SER A 33 7.83 4.01 23.24
C SER A 33 6.62 3.70 22.37
N GLY A 34 6.11 2.48 22.44
CA GLY A 34 4.89 2.09 21.76
C GLY A 34 3.68 2.94 22.15
N ALA A 35 3.58 3.38 23.41
CA ALA A 35 2.52 4.30 23.85
C ALA A 35 2.60 5.66 23.14
N GLY A 36 3.81 6.21 22.98
CA GLY A 36 4.01 7.45 22.22
C GLY A 36 3.63 7.31 20.75
N TRP A 37 3.97 6.17 20.12
CA TRP A 37 3.53 5.89 18.75
C TRP A 37 2.01 5.79 18.62
N ARG A 38 1.33 5.10 19.56
CA ARG A 38 -0.15 5.03 19.57
C ARG A 38 -0.75 6.42 19.67
N GLN A 39 -0.30 7.23 20.65
CA GLN A 39 -0.79 8.59 20.84
C GLN A 39 -0.59 9.47 19.60
N LEU A 40 0.57 9.38 18.95
CA LEU A 40 0.86 10.12 17.73
C LEU A 40 -0.13 9.76 16.60
N PHE A 41 -0.32 8.47 16.34
CA PHE A 41 -1.20 8.03 15.25
C PHE A 41 -2.69 8.23 15.57
N ASP A 42 -3.09 8.06 16.83
CA ASP A 42 -4.47 8.31 17.29
C ASP A 42 -4.80 9.80 17.24
N GLY A 43 -3.86 10.67 17.65
CA GLY A 43 -4.01 12.12 17.53
C GLY A 43 -4.26 12.56 16.09
N ARG A 44 -3.48 12.03 15.13
CA ARG A 44 -3.66 12.32 13.69
C ARG A 44 -5.02 11.84 13.16
N ALA A 45 -5.53 10.70 13.64
CA ALA A 45 -6.83 10.19 13.23
C ALA A 45 -8.02 11.03 13.74
N CYS A 46 -7.84 11.76 14.84
CA CYS A 46 -8.85 12.64 15.42
C CYS A 46 -8.92 14.02 14.75
N SER A 47 -7.91 14.40 13.95
CA SER A 47 -7.87 15.68 13.26
C SER A 47 -8.89 15.71 12.12
N PRO A 48 -9.82 16.69 12.11
CA PRO A 48 -10.78 16.83 11.02
C PRO A 48 -10.05 17.18 9.70
N PRO A 49 -10.51 16.66 8.55
CA PRO A 49 -9.87 16.91 7.27
C PRO A 49 -10.25 18.30 6.73
N ILE A 50 -9.69 19.36 7.31
CA ILE A 50 -10.02 20.76 6.97
C ILE A 50 -9.00 21.30 5.97
N TRP A 51 -9.47 21.80 4.83
CA TRP A 51 -8.65 22.58 3.90
C TRP A 51 -8.68 24.05 4.26
N PRO A 52 -7.55 24.68 4.62
CA PRO A 52 -7.47 26.12 4.73
C PRO A 52 -7.65 26.77 3.36
N ILE A 53 -8.57 27.73 3.25
CA ILE A 53 -8.76 28.49 2.03
C ILE A 53 -7.55 29.43 1.86
N GLY A 54 -6.84 29.31 0.74
CA GLY A 54 -5.71 30.20 0.40
C GLY A 54 -4.34 29.69 0.83
N GLU A 55 -4.24 28.52 1.44
CA GLU A 55 -2.98 27.87 1.78
C GLU A 55 -2.83 26.54 1.03
N GLU A 56 -1.63 26.26 0.54
CA GLU A 56 -1.31 24.96 -0.03
C GLU A 56 -1.03 23.98 1.10
N SER A 57 -1.97 23.07 1.37
CA SER A 57 -1.85 22.06 2.42
C SER A 57 -2.18 20.66 1.90
N LEU A 58 -1.36 19.69 2.31
CA LEU A 58 -1.62 18.27 2.10
C LEU A 58 -2.16 17.68 3.41
N LEU A 59 -3.34 17.05 3.35
CA LEU A 59 -3.95 16.40 4.50
C LEU A 59 -3.38 15.00 4.73
N LEU A 60 -2.08 14.93 5.04
CA LEU A 60 -1.36 13.68 5.22
C LEU A 60 -1.89 12.86 6.39
N ASP A 61 -2.31 13.52 7.47
CA ASP A 61 -2.92 12.87 8.64
C ASP A 61 -4.26 12.19 8.30
N SER A 62 -4.95 12.70 7.28
CA SER A 62 -6.20 12.15 6.76
C SER A 62 -6.01 11.04 5.73
N SER A 63 -4.77 10.74 5.30
CA SER A 63 -4.48 9.51 4.55
C SER A 63 -4.22 8.35 5.50
N GLY A 64 -4.89 7.22 5.29
CA GLY A 64 -4.64 5.99 6.02
C GLY A 64 -3.30 5.33 5.70
N VAL A 65 -2.48 5.93 4.82
CA VAL A 65 -1.06 5.59 4.64
C VAL A 65 -0.16 6.62 5.30
N TRP A 66 -0.29 7.90 4.93
CA TRP A 66 0.62 8.96 5.39
C TRP A 66 0.41 9.40 6.83
N ARG A 67 -0.70 9.00 7.48
CA ARG A 67 -0.83 9.05 8.93
C ARG A 67 0.28 8.31 9.66
N TYR A 68 0.85 7.27 9.05
CA TYR A 68 1.95 6.46 9.59
C TYR A 68 3.30 6.74 8.91
N ARG A 69 3.47 7.92 8.28
CA ARG A 69 4.60 8.28 7.40
C ARG A 69 6.00 7.89 7.92
N GLU A 70 6.26 8.02 9.21
CA GLU A 70 7.54 7.67 9.84
C GLU A 70 7.86 6.17 9.72
N LEU A 71 6.82 5.33 9.72
CA LEU A 71 6.92 3.89 9.60
C LEU A 71 6.72 3.41 8.16
N ILE A 72 6.34 4.28 7.23
CA ILE A 72 6.08 3.94 5.82
C ILE A 72 7.26 4.38 4.94
N LEU A 73 7.45 5.68 4.77
CA LEU A 73 8.50 6.29 3.97
C LEU A 73 8.69 7.74 4.46
N PRO A 74 9.87 8.11 4.99
CA PRO A 74 10.19 9.49 5.37
C PRO A 74 10.47 10.34 4.11
N ALA A 75 9.42 10.60 3.34
CA ALA A 75 9.47 11.43 2.14
C ALA A 75 9.24 12.91 2.49
N PRO A 76 9.98 13.86 1.88
CA PRO A 76 9.64 15.27 1.95
C PRO A 76 8.24 15.53 1.41
N VAL A 77 7.46 16.37 2.11
CA VAL A 77 6.03 16.59 1.87
C VAL A 77 5.74 17.00 0.42
N GLN A 78 6.61 17.80 -0.20
CA GLN A 78 6.44 18.28 -1.57
C GLN A 78 6.44 17.18 -2.64
N TYR A 79 6.94 15.98 -2.31
CA TYR A 79 6.94 14.84 -3.23
C TYR A 79 5.76 13.88 -3.00
N VAL A 80 5.03 14.03 -1.89
CA VAL A 80 3.98 13.10 -1.50
C VAL A 80 2.78 13.21 -2.42
N VAL A 81 2.32 12.06 -2.94
CA VAL A 81 1.11 11.95 -3.75
C VAL A 81 0.08 11.15 -2.98
N SER A 82 -1.06 11.73 -2.65
CA SER A 82 -2.11 11.08 -1.83
C SER A 82 -3.50 11.37 -2.39
N ARG A 83 -4.36 10.36 -2.44
CA ARG A 83 -5.81 10.50 -2.69
C ARG A 83 -6.62 10.29 -1.41
N LEU A 84 -5.98 10.44 -0.26
CA LEU A 84 -6.54 10.08 1.05
C LEU A 84 -6.95 8.61 1.11
N GLU A 85 -6.19 7.76 0.42
CA GLU A 85 -6.37 6.31 0.49
C GLU A 85 -6.20 5.75 1.90
N GLY A 86 -6.78 4.59 2.14
CA GLY A 86 -6.91 4.02 3.47
C GLY A 86 -8.10 4.59 4.24
N ASN A 87 -8.05 4.49 5.57
CA ASN A 87 -9.20 4.75 6.45
C ASN A 87 -10.45 3.93 6.08
N THR A 88 -10.23 2.73 5.55
CA THR A 88 -11.29 1.86 5.05
C THR A 88 -12.05 1.21 6.20
N GLY A 89 -13.31 0.84 5.95
CA GLY A 89 -14.17 0.27 6.97
C GLY A 89 -13.63 -1.03 7.56
N LEU A 90 -13.69 -1.14 8.89
CA LEU A 90 -13.55 -2.40 9.62
C LEU A 90 -14.93 -2.78 10.18
N TYR A 91 -15.57 -3.75 9.55
CA TYR A 91 -16.95 -4.11 9.83
C TYR A 91 -17.02 -5.27 10.81
N PRO A 92 -17.57 -5.08 12.03
CA PRO A 92 -17.92 -6.21 12.87
C PRO A 92 -19.12 -6.96 12.28
N VAL A 93 -18.92 -8.24 12.01
CA VAL A 93 -19.87 -9.10 11.29
C VAL A 93 -20.18 -10.40 12.04
N GLY A 94 -19.48 -10.69 13.14
CA GLY A 94 -19.69 -11.89 13.95
C GLY A 94 -20.96 -11.82 14.80
N SER A 95 -21.46 -12.98 15.24
CA SER A 95 -22.71 -13.06 16.02
C SER A 95 -22.64 -12.32 17.37
N GLU A 96 -21.45 -12.21 17.99
CA GLU A 96 -21.24 -11.52 19.28
C GLU A 96 -20.85 -10.04 19.13
N ASN A 97 -20.10 -9.69 18.08
CA ASN A 97 -19.57 -8.33 17.92
C ASN A 97 -20.37 -7.46 16.94
N CYS A 98 -21.37 -8.02 16.24
CA CYS A 98 -22.25 -7.27 15.34
C CYS A 98 -23.50 -6.74 16.09
N GLY A 99 -23.54 -5.43 16.32
CA GLY A 99 -24.60 -4.74 17.06
C GLY A 99 -25.99 -4.81 16.41
N ALA A 100 -27.03 -4.45 17.19
CA ALA A 100 -28.40 -4.34 16.72
C ALA A 100 -28.51 -3.32 15.56
N GLY A 101 -29.32 -3.63 14.54
CA GLY A 101 -29.50 -2.79 13.35
C GLY A 101 -28.58 -3.10 12.16
N ARG A 102 -27.67 -4.08 12.29
CA ARG A 102 -26.77 -4.52 11.20
C ARG A 102 -27.07 -5.96 10.74
N ALA A 103 -28.36 -6.26 10.53
CA ALA A 103 -28.82 -7.63 10.25
C ALA A 103 -28.11 -8.29 9.06
N GLY A 104 -27.89 -7.54 7.96
CA GLY A 104 -27.17 -8.06 6.79
C GLY A 104 -25.70 -8.43 7.08
N HIS A 105 -25.01 -7.68 7.93
CA HIS A 105 -23.63 -7.98 8.33
C HIS A 105 -23.57 -9.24 9.20
N ARG A 106 -24.52 -9.39 10.13
CA ARG A 106 -24.60 -10.57 11.01
C ARG A 106 -24.79 -11.87 10.23
N GLN A 107 -25.50 -11.85 9.10
CA GLN A 107 -25.66 -13.04 8.25
C GLN A 107 -24.32 -13.61 7.78
N ILE A 108 -23.30 -12.77 7.57
CA ILE A 108 -21.97 -13.21 7.17
C ILE A 108 -21.31 -13.99 8.30
N GLY A 109 -21.33 -13.47 9.53
CA GLY A 109 -20.80 -14.18 10.70
C GLY A 109 -21.54 -15.48 10.99
N SER A 110 -22.88 -15.48 10.88
CA SER A 110 -23.70 -16.68 11.02
C SER A 110 -23.37 -17.74 9.96
N TYR A 111 -23.22 -17.33 8.70
CA TYR A 111 -22.81 -18.23 7.61
C TYR A 111 -21.41 -18.80 7.84
N ALA A 112 -20.47 -17.96 8.29
CA ALA A 112 -19.10 -18.38 8.60
C ALA A 112 -18.99 -19.21 9.89
N GLY A 113 -20.02 -19.23 10.74
CA GLY A 113 -19.99 -19.86 12.06
C GLY A 113 -19.03 -19.16 13.03
N LEU A 114 -18.86 -17.83 12.93
CA LEU A 114 -17.91 -17.06 13.72
C LEU A 114 -18.59 -16.03 14.61
N GLU A 115 -18.20 -16.02 15.89
CA GLU A 115 -18.75 -15.15 16.93
C GLU A 115 -18.14 -13.74 16.92
N ARG A 116 -16.81 -13.64 16.84
CA ARG A 116 -16.08 -12.37 16.80
C ARG A 116 -15.31 -12.28 15.48
N PHE A 117 -15.97 -11.71 14.49
CA PHE A 117 -15.45 -11.64 13.13
C PHE A 117 -15.52 -10.20 12.60
N TYR A 118 -14.46 -9.79 11.89
CA TYR A 118 -14.34 -8.47 11.30
C TYR A 118 -13.97 -8.57 9.83
N LEU A 119 -14.52 -7.68 8.99
CA LEU A 119 -14.13 -7.53 7.59
C LEU A 119 -13.43 -6.18 7.39
N LYS A 120 -12.18 -6.21 6.92
CA LYS A 120 -11.45 -5.01 6.50
C LYS A 120 -11.71 -4.74 5.02
N HIS A 121 -12.52 -3.72 4.69
CA HIS A 121 -12.97 -3.50 3.32
C HIS A 121 -12.03 -2.61 2.51
N GLU A 122 -10.93 -3.19 2.02
CA GLU A 122 -9.97 -2.47 1.18
C GLU A 122 -10.48 -2.11 -0.24
N GLY A 123 -11.73 -2.44 -0.56
CA GLY A 123 -12.42 -2.04 -1.79
C GLY A 123 -12.97 -0.62 -1.72
N GLU A 124 -12.95 0.02 -0.55
CA GLU A 124 -13.42 1.40 -0.35
C GLU A 124 -12.32 2.45 -0.61
N ASN A 125 -11.15 2.00 -1.08
CA ASN A 125 -10.09 2.90 -1.53
C ASN A 125 -10.48 3.63 -2.84
N PRO A 126 -9.82 4.76 -3.19
CA PRO A 126 -10.20 5.63 -4.31
C PRO A 126 -10.34 4.97 -5.70
N THR A 127 -9.68 3.85 -5.96
CA THR A 127 -9.81 3.07 -7.20
C THR A 127 -10.56 1.76 -7.02
N GLY A 128 -11.10 1.49 -5.83
CA GLY A 128 -11.80 0.25 -5.51
C GLY A 128 -10.89 -0.87 -5.03
N SER A 129 -9.66 -0.56 -4.59
CA SER A 129 -8.63 -1.60 -4.38
C SER A 129 -7.52 -1.21 -3.40
N PHE A 130 -7.06 -2.18 -2.60
CA PHE A 130 -5.90 -2.07 -1.71
C PHE A 130 -4.60 -1.65 -2.41
N LYS A 131 -4.53 -1.73 -3.75
CA LYS A 131 -3.35 -1.31 -4.52
C LYS A 131 -3.03 0.17 -4.35
N ASP A 132 -4.04 0.98 -4.03
CA ASP A 132 -3.90 2.42 -3.81
C ASP A 132 -2.88 2.73 -2.72
N ARG A 133 -2.92 1.97 -1.62
CA ARG A 133 -1.95 2.12 -0.52
C ARG A 133 -0.51 1.90 -0.95
N GLY A 134 -0.27 1.01 -1.92
CA GLY A 134 1.07 0.81 -2.47
C GLY A 134 1.43 1.85 -3.54
N MET A 135 0.46 2.27 -4.35
CA MET A 135 0.70 3.22 -5.44
C MET A 135 1.02 4.62 -4.93
N THR A 136 0.36 5.07 -3.86
CA THR A 136 0.68 6.36 -3.23
C THR A 136 2.17 6.46 -2.90
N VAL A 137 2.74 5.44 -2.23
CA VAL A 137 4.17 5.44 -1.86
C VAL A 137 5.07 5.24 -3.08
N GLY A 138 4.69 4.36 -4.01
CA GLY A 138 5.46 4.11 -5.23
C GLY A 138 5.56 5.34 -6.14
N VAL A 139 4.48 6.10 -6.31
CA VAL A 139 4.47 7.33 -7.11
C VAL A 139 5.14 8.49 -6.37
N THR A 140 5.03 8.58 -5.04
CA THR A 140 5.86 9.47 -4.23
C THR A 140 7.34 9.20 -4.45
N MET A 141 7.78 7.93 -4.47
CA MET A 141 9.17 7.60 -4.78
C MET A 141 9.53 8.02 -6.22
N ALA A 142 8.64 7.80 -7.19
CA ALA A 142 8.85 8.26 -8.57
C ALA A 142 8.99 9.80 -8.66
N ASN A 143 8.28 10.56 -7.82
CA ASN A 143 8.45 12.01 -7.67
C ASN A 143 9.84 12.36 -7.14
N MET A 144 10.28 11.71 -6.06
CA MET A 144 11.58 11.94 -5.45
C MET A 144 12.74 11.61 -6.41
N LEU A 145 12.58 10.60 -7.27
CA LEU A 145 13.55 10.24 -8.31
C LEU A 145 13.47 11.13 -9.57
N GLY A 146 12.54 12.09 -9.64
CA GLY A 146 12.36 12.95 -10.80
C GLY A 146 11.79 12.25 -12.05
N ALA A 147 11.25 11.03 -11.90
CA ALA A 147 10.74 10.24 -13.02
C ALA A 147 9.56 10.94 -13.70
N LYS A 148 9.58 11.01 -15.03
CA LYS A 148 8.52 11.66 -15.84
C LYS A 148 7.37 10.71 -16.20
N ALA A 149 7.61 9.41 -16.09
CA ALA A 149 6.65 8.37 -16.39
C ALA A 149 6.77 7.23 -15.37
N VAL A 150 5.64 6.55 -15.14
CA VAL A 150 5.57 5.31 -14.35
C VAL A 150 4.93 4.23 -15.20
N ALA A 151 5.37 2.98 -15.03
CA ALA A 151 4.84 1.87 -15.80
C ALA A 151 4.50 0.64 -14.97
N CYS A 152 3.57 -0.18 -15.46
CA CYS A 152 3.40 -1.55 -14.98
C CYS A 152 2.99 -2.49 -16.11
N ALA A 153 3.22 -3.78 -15.91
CA ALA A 153 2.65 -4.85 -16.72
C ALA A 153 1.50 -5.51 -15.94
N SER A 154 0.26 -5.07 -16.20
CA SER A 154 -0.94 -5.59 -15.52
C SER A 154 -2.21 -5.20 -16.26
N THR A 155 -3.22 -6.08 -16.23
CA THR A 155 -4.53 -5.87 -16.85
C THR A 155 -5.63 -5.54 -15.82
N GLY A 156 -5.30 -5.34 -14.54
CA GLY A 156 -6.30 -5.24 -13.45
C GLY A 156 -6.02 -4.11 -12.46
N ASN A 157 -6.35 -4.32 -11.18
CA ASN A 157 -6.32 -3.24 -10.18
C ASN A 157 -4.96 -2.52 -10.05
N THR A 158 -3.84 -3.18 -10.38
CA THR A 158 -2.53 -2.51 -10.38
C THR A 158 -2.46 -1.44 -11.46
N SER A 159 -2.94 -1.69 -12.67
CA SER A 159 -2.91 -0.69 -13.76
C SER A 159 -3.89 0.44 -13.52
N ALA A 160 -5.08 0.16 -12.96
CA ALA A 160 -6.05 1.19 -12.59
C ALA A 160 -5.52 2.12 -11.49
N SER A 161 -4.96 1.54 -10.43
CA SER A 161 -4.33 2.30 -9.35
C SER A 161 -3.13 3.10 -9.85
N LEU A 162 -2.22 2.49 -10.63
CA LEU A 162 -1.07 3.20 -11.20
C LEU A 162 -1.51 4.38 -12.07
N ALA A 163 -2.48 4.17 -12.98
CA ALA A 163 -3.00 5.23 -13.85
C ALA A 163 -3.58 6.39 -13.02
N SER A 164 -4.36 6.07 -11.99
CA SER A 164 -4.94 7.08 -11.11
C SER A 164 -3.90 7.95 -10.41
N TYR A 165 -2.88 7.35 -9.79
CA TYR A 165 -1.85 8.09 -9.05
C TYR A 165 -0.87 8.79 -9.99
N ALA A 166 -0.59 8.21 -11.17
CA ALA A 166 0.21 8.87 -12.21
C ALA A 166 -0.48 10.16 -12.68
N ALA A 167 -1.78 10.09 -12.97
CA ALA A 167 -2.57 11.25 -13.39
C ALA A 167 -2.56 12.36 -12.31
N GLN A 168 -2.74 12.00 -11.04
CA GLN A 168 -2.68 12.96 -9.94
C GLN A 168 -1.30 13.62 -9.81
N ALA A 169 -0.23 12.86 -10.04
CA ALA A 169 1.14 13.36 -9.99
C ALA A 169 1.60 14.07 -11.27
N GLY A 170 0.71 14.25 -12.27
CA GLY A 170 1.08 14.82 -13.56
C GLY A 170 2.09 13.98 -14.36
N LYS A 171 2.16 12.67 -14.12
CA LYS A 171 3.06 11.73 -14.79
C LYS A 171 2.37 10.97 -15.90
N LYS A 172 3.15 10.56 -16.91
CA LYS A 172 2.66 9.60 -17.91
C LYS A 172 2.54 8.21 -17.26
N GLY A 173 1.32 7.67 -17.20
CA GLY A 173 1.08 6.28 -16.81
C GLY A 173 1.12 5.37 -18.02
N ILE A 174 1.99 4.35 -18.01
CA ILE A 174 2.14 3.40 -19.12
C ILE A 174 1.77 2.00 -18.64
N VAL A 175 0.94 1.30 -19.40
CA VAL A 175 0.45 -0.03 -19.03
C VAL A 175 0.77 -1.00 -20.15
N PHE A 176 1.69 -1.91 -19.88
CA PHE A 176 2.07 -2.97 -20.79
C PHE A 176 1.12 -4.17 -20.63
N LEU A 177 0.65 -4.69 -21.76
CA LEU A 177 -0.38 -5.72 -21.83
C LEU A 177 0.03 -6.82 -22.81
N PRO A 178 -0.27 -8.10 -22.55
CA PRO A 178 -0.10 -9.14 -23.56
C PRO A 178 -1.11 -8.93 -24.71
N ALA A 179 -0.67 -9.10 -25.95
CA ALA A 179 -1.53 -8.97 -27.12
C ALA A 179 -2.63 -10.05 -27.15
N GLY A 180 -3.83 -9.67 -27.61
CA GLY A 180 -4.92 -10.62 -27.92
C GLY A 180 -5.78 -11.11 -26.76
N ASN A 181 -5.44 -10.83 -25.50
CA ASN A 181 -6.11 -11.40 -24.32
C ASN A 181 -6.62 -10.38 -23.29
N VAL A 182 -6.98 -9.17 -23.72
CA VAL A 182 -7.42 -8.12 -22.78
C VAL A 182 -8.88 -7.74 -23.00
N ALA A 183 -9.72 -8.10 -22.03
CA ALA A 183 -11.10 -7.67 -21.99
C ALA A 183 -11.17 -6.15 -21.71
N THR A 184 -11.81 -5.40 -22.61
CA THR A 184 -11.95 -3.93 -22.54
C THR A 184 -12.50 -3.47 -21.19
N GLY A 185 -13.45 -4.23 -20.61
CA GLY A 185 -14.01 -3.92 -19.29
C GLY A 185 -12.98 -3.87 -18.16
N LYS A 186 -11.90 -4.66 -18.23
CA LYS A 186 -10.83 -4.63 -17.21
C LYS A 186 -9.93 -3.39 -17.33
N LEU A 187 -9.82 -2.82 -18.53
CA LEU A 187 -9.01 -1.62 -18.80
C LEU A 187 -9.78 -0.32 -18.66
N ALA A 188 -11.12 -0.36 -18.56
CA ALA A 188 -11.96 0.84 -18.59
C ALA A 188 -11.48 1.91 -17.58
N GLN A 189 -11.21 1.52 -16.33
CA GLN A 189 -10.72 2.44 -15.30
C GLN A 189 -9.30 2.94 -15.60
N THR A 190 -8.40 2.08 -16.10
CA THR A 190 -7.04 2.45 -16.51
C THR A 190 -7.06 3.50 -17.62
N LEU A 191 -7.89 3.30 -18.64
CA LEU A 191 -8.05 4.22 -19.76
C LEU A 191 -8.74 5.53 -19.34
N ALA A 192 -9.74 5.45 -18.45
CA ALA A 192 -10.43 6.63 -17.92
C ALA A 192 -9.50 7.56 -17.13
N TYR A 193 -8.48 7.01 -16.46
CA TYR A 193 -7.42 7.80 -15.82
C TYR A 193 -6.33 8.28 -16.79
N GLY A 194 -6.45 8.02 -18.10
CA GLY A 194 -5.57 8.56 -19.13
C GLY A 194 -4.25 7.81 -19.33
N ALA A 195 -4.14 6.56 -18.86
CA ALA A 195 -2.93 5.79 -19.10
C ALA A 195 -2.80 5.33 -20.55
N THR A 196 -1.57 5.35 -21.05
CA THR A 196 -1.22 4.78 -22.36
C THR A 196 -1.05 3.28 -22.24
N THR A 197 -1.90 2.51 -22.93
CA THR A 197 -1.78 1.05 -22.98
C THR A 197 -0.96 0.60 -24.19
N ILE A 198 0.05 -0.23 -23.97
CA ILE A 198 0.92 -0.79 -25.01
C ILE A 198 0.76 -2.31 -25.01
N GLN A 199 0.36 -2.88 -26.14
CA GLN A 199 0.26 -4.32 -26.30
C GLN A 199 1.59 -4.90 -26.79
N ILE A 200 2.10 -5.88 -26.06
CA ILE A 200 3.32 -6.61 -26.37
C ILE A 200 2.94 -7.99 -26.90
N ARG A 201 3.48 -8.36 -28.06
CA ARG A 201 3.38 -9.71 -28.61
C ARG A 201 4.54 -10.54 -28.08
N GLY A 202 4.25 -11.71 -27.52
CA GLY A 202 5.26 -12.62 -26.99
C GLY A 202 4.76 -13.42 -25.80
N ASP A 203 5.61 -14.30 -25.28
CA ASP A 203 5.40 -14.94 -23.99
C ASP A 203 5.50 -13.91 -22.84
N PHE A 204 4.91 -14.23 -21.68
CA PHE A 204 4.86 -13.31 -20.54
C PHE A 204 6.26 -12.92 -20.04
N ASP A 205 7.18 -13.88 -19.98
CA ASP A 205 8.54 -13.67 -19.47
C ASP A 205 9.36 -12.79 -20.41
N ASP A 206 9.30 -13.04 -21.73
CA ASP A 206 9.94 -12.20 -22.75
C ASP A 206 9.39 -10.77 -22.74
N ALA A 207 8.07 -10.63 -22.58
CA ALA A 207 7.42 -9.33 -22.48
C ALA A 207 7.88 -8.55 -21.23
N MET A 208 8.06 -9.23 -20.10
CA MET A 208 8.55 -8.60 -18.87
C MET A 208 10.01 -8.15 -18.99
N GLN A 209 10.89 -8.94 -19.60
CA GLN A 209 12.28 -8.55 -19.86
C GLN A 209 12.34 -7.32 -20.76
N LEU A 210 11.54 -7.28 -21.83
CA LEU A 210 11.44 -6.12 -22.71
C LEU A 210 10.95 -4.87 -21.96
N VAL A 211 9.94 -5.02 -21.10
CA VAL A 211 9.42 -3.90 -20.28
C VAL A 211 10.49 -3.35 -19.36
N GLU A 212 11.25 -4.22 -18.68
CA GLU A 212 12.35 -3.80 -17.82
C GLU A 212 13.44 -3.06 -18.60
N GLN A 213 13.84 -3.59 -19.75
CA GLN A 213 14.81 -2.95 -20.64
C GLN A 213 14.35 -1.55 -21.07
N VAL A 214 13.14 -1.45 -21.64
CA VAL A 214 12.57 -0.18 -22.10
C VAL A 214 12.47 0.83 -20.96
N CYS A 215 12.06 0.38 -19.77
CA CYS A 215 11.94 1.27 -18.62
C CYS A 215 13.30 1.82 -18.19
N ASN A 216 14.33 0.98 -18.18
CA ASN A 216 15.69 1.39 -17.82
C ASN A 216 16.28 2.36 -18.85
N GLU A 217 16.15 2.07 -20.14
CA GLU A 217 16.68 2.92 -21.22
C GLU A 217 15.99 4.28 -21.32
N MET A 218 14.68 4.33 -21.05
CA MET A 218 13.86 5.55 -21.17
C MET A 218 13.69 6.31 -19.85
N GLY A 219 14.26 5.85 -18.74
CA GLY A 219 14.06 6.45 -17.42
C GLY A 219 12.60 6.41 -16.95
N ILE A 220 11.85 5.38 -17.32
CA ILE A 220 10.48 5.14 -16.86
C ILE A 220 10.54 4.36 -15.56
N TYR A 221 9.87 4.84 -14.51
CA TYR A 221 9.87 4.15 -13.23
C TYR A 221 8.94 2.93 -13.24
N LEU A 222 9.52 1.73 -13.24
CA LEU A 222 8.76 0.49 -13.23
C LEU A 222 8.15 0.23 -11.84
N LEU A 223 6.83 0.33 -11.76
CA LEU A 223 6.02 0.21 -10.54
C LEU A 223 5.14 -1.06 -10.59
N ASN A 224 5.79 -2.19 -10.86
CA ASN A 224 5.16 -3.53 -10.90
C ASN A 224 4.95 -4.10 -9.47
N SER A 225 4.54 -5.36 -9.36
CA SER A 225 4.26 -6.00 -8.06
C SER A 225 5.47 -6.25 -7.17
N LEU A 226 6.68 -6.20 -7.74
CA LEU A 226 7.94 -6.42 -7.03
C LEU A 226 8.50 -5.12 -6.43
N ASN A 227 7.92 -3.98 -6.78
CA ASN A 227 8.38 -2.69 -6.29
C ASN A 227 8.28 -2.62 -4.74
N PRO A 228 9.40 -2.39 -4.03
CA PRO A 228 9.44 -2.49 -2.57
C PRO A 228 8.59 -1.42 -1.88
N PHE A 229 8.43 -0.24 -2.48
CA PHE A 229 7.65 0.85 -1.91
C PHE A 229 6.15 0.55 -1.89
N ARG A 230 5.68 -0.33 -2.79
CA ARG A 230 4.30 -0.81 -2.73
C ARG A 230 4.04 -1.65 -1.48
N VAL A 231 5.02 -2.46 -1.08
CA VAL A 231 4.95 -3.25 0.14
C VAL A 231 4.91 -2.30 1.33
N GLU A 232 5.79 -1.29 1.37
CA GLU A 232 5.81 -0.31 2.46
C GLU A 232 4.46 0.37 2.66
N GLY A 233 3.84 0.86 1.58
CA GLY A 233 2.51 1.47 1.66
C GLY A 233 1.41 0.50 2.08
N GLN A 234 1.43 -0.74 1.60
CA GLN A 234 0.47 -1.78 2.00
C GLN A 234 0.60 -2.19 3.48
N LYS A 235 1.75 -1.96 4.14
CA LYS A 235 1.89 -2.20 5.59
C LYS A 235 0.89 -1.39 6.39
N ALA A 236 0.50 -0.22 5.89
CA ALA A 236 -0.45 0.66 6.56
C ALA A 236 -1.78 -0.05 6.87
N ILE A 237 -2.18 -1.06 6.08
CA ILE A 237 -3.35 -1.90 6.39
C ILE A 237 -3.23 -2.55 7.77
N GLY A 238 -2.04 -3.09 8.10
CA GLY A 238 -1.81 -3.73 9.39
C GLY A 238 -1.80 -2.76 10.57
N PHE A 239 -1.20 -1.58 10.40
CA PHE A 239 -1.26 -0.52 11.41
C PHE A 239 -2.68 0.00 11.61
N GLU A 240 -3.44 0.16 10.52
CA GLU A 240 -4.82 0.61 10.57
C GLU A 240 -5.75 -0.42 11.21
N ILE A 241 -5.57 -1.72 10.93
CA ILE A 241 -6.28 -2.80 11.64
C ILE A 241 -5.99 -2.74 13.14
N LEU A 242 -4.72 -2.61 13.53
CA LEU A 242 -4.35 -2.50 14.95
C LEU A 242 -5.02 -1.28 15.58
N GLN A 243 -4.87 -0.11 14.98
CA GLN A 243 -5.45 1.12 15.49
C GLN A 243 -6.99 1.03 15.64
N GLN A 244 -7.68 0.48 14.65
CA GLN A 244 -9.14 0.28 14.69
C GLN A 244 -9.60 -0.75 15.71
N LEU A 245 -8.70 -1.64 16.15
CA LEU A 245 -8.92 -2.63 17.21
C LEU A 245 -8.28 -2.18 18.54
N ASP A 246 -8.14 -0.86 18.76
CA ASP A 246 -7.57 -0.30 19.98
C ASP A 246 -6.18 -0.88 20.29
N TRP A 247 -5.37 -1.03 19.24
CA TRP A 247 -4.02 -1.58 19.25
C TRP A 247 -3.91 -3.04 19.74
N GLN A 248 -5.04 -3.75 19.80
CA GLN A 248 -5.11 -5.17 20.13
C GLN A 248 -5.03 -6.02 18.86
N ALA A 249 -3.96 -6.81 18.73
CA ALA A 249 -3.83 -7.75 17.62
C ALA A 249 -4.94 -8.82 17.69
N PRO A 250 -5.61 -9.16 16.57
CA PRO A 250 -6.57 -10.25 16.53
C PRO A 250 -5.87 -11.61 16.69
N ASP A 251 -6.62 -12.68 16.93
CA ASP A 251 -6.03 -14.04 16.98
C ASP A 251 -5.57 -14.51 15.60
N TRP A 252 -6.35 -14.16 14.57
CA TRP A 252 -6.14 -14.54 13.19
C TRP A 252 -6.33 -13.36 12.24
N LEU A 253 -5.48 -13.32 11.20
CA LEU A 253 -5.70 -12.54 9.99
C LEU A 253 -5.81 -13.49 8.81
N VAL A 254 -6.94 -13.41 8.11
CA VAL A 254 -7.24 -14.25 6.95
C VAL A 254 -7.23 -13.36 5.71
N LEU A 255 -6.38 -13.68 4.72
CA LEU A 255 -6.17 -12.84 3.56
C LEU A 255 -6.20 -13.66 2.26
N PRO A 256 -6.87 -13.15 1.20
CA PRO A 256 -6.68 -13.68 -0.15
C PRO A 256 -5.23 -13.55 -0.59
N ALA A 257 -4.65 -14.63 -1.11
CA ALA A 257 -3.24 -14.76 -1.44
C ALA A 257 -3.05 -15.03 -2.95
N GLY A 258 -2.93 -13.94 -3.71
CA GLY A 258 -2.45 -13.97 -5.09
C GLY A 258 -0.93 -13.97 -5.14
N ASN A 259 -0.33 -12.82 -5.48
CA ASN A 259 1.13 -12.63 -5.53
C ASN A 259 1.78 -12.41 -4.14
N LEU A 260 1.06 -12.69 -3.04
CA LEU A 260 1.54 -12.59 -1.65
C LEU A 260 2.09 -11.24 -1.15
N GLY A 261 2.23 -10.21 -2.00
CA GLY A 261 2.76 -8.90 -1.60
C GLY A 261 1.96 -8.23 -0.48
N ASN A 262 0.64 -8.40 -0.49
CA ASN A 262 -0.22 -7.88 0.59
C ASN A 262 -0.02 -8.67 1.89
N THR A 263 0.07 -10.00 1.79
CA THR A 263 0.32 -10.90 2.93
C THR A 263 1.66 -10.57 3.59
N SER A 264 2.71 -10.35 2.80
CA SER A 264 4.03 -9.98 3.30
C SER A 264 4.06 -8.57 3.90
N ALA A 265 3.36 -7.60 3.29
CA ALA A 265 3.24 -6.24 3.81
C ALA A 265 2.57 -6.22 5.20
N ILE A 266 1.44 -6.91 5.36
CA ILE A 266 0.71 -6.94 6.63
C ILE A 266 1.52 -7.72 7.68
N GLY A 267 2.15 -8.84 7.30
CA GLY A 267 3.08 -9.54 8.19
C GLY A 267 4.24 -8.66 8.65
N LYS A 268 4.80 -7.83 7.76
CA LYS A 268 5.82 -6.83 8.10
C LYS A 268 5.29 -5.77 9.06
N ALA A 269 4.07 -5.27 8.84
CA ALA A 269 3.44 -4.29 9.73
C ALA A 269 3.28 -4.81 11.15
N PHE A 270 2.74 -6.02 11.34
CA PHE A 270 2.58 -6.62 12.66
C PHE A 270 3.91 -6.91 13.34
N ARG A 271 4.91 -7.38 12.60
CA ARG A 271 6.27 -7.58 13.15
C ARG A 271 6.87 -6.26 13.64
N GLN A 272 6.76 -5.20 12.84
CA GLN A 272 7.24 -3.87 13.21
C GLN A 272 6.46 -3.31 14.41
N ALA A 273 5.14 -3.49 14.44
CA ALA A 273 4.30 -3.08 15.57
C ALA A 273 4.68 -3.80 16.87
N TYR A 274 4.93 -5.10 16.82
CA TYR A 274 5.40 -5.87 17.97
C TYR A 274 6.77 -5.37 18.46
N GLN A 275 7.72 -5.15 17.54
CA GLN A 275 9.06 -4.64 17.88
C GLN A 275 9.04 -3.25 18.51
N LEU A 276 8.11 -2.38 18.10
CA LEU A 276 7.94 -1.03 18.65
C LEU A 276 7.07 -0.99 19.92
N GLY A 277 6.54 -2.13 20.38
CA GLY A 277 5.63 -2.18 21.52
C GLY A 277 4.26 -1.55 21.28
N LEU A 278 3.88 -1.38 20.00
CA LEU A 278 2.54 -0.94 19.60
C LEU A 278 1.48 -1.98 19.96
N THR A 279 1.84 -3.27 19.88
CA THR A 279 1.02 -4.41 20.30
C THR A 279 1.86 -5.44 21.06
N SER A 280 1.22 -6.22 21.92
CA SER A 280 1.89 -7.21 22.79
C SER A 280 1.99 -8.61 22.20
N ARG A 281 1.40 -8.86 21.02
CA ARG A 281 1.40 -10.19 20.38
C ARG A 281 1.31 -10.14 18.87
N MET A 282 1.72 -11.22 18.23
CA MET A 282 1.55 -11.45 16.80
C MET A 282 0.28 -12.26 16.51
N PRO A 283 -0.54 -11.88 15.52
CA PRO A 283 -1.65 -12.71 15.06
C PRO A 283 -1.11 -13.93 14.28
N ARG A 284 -1.92 -14.97 14.18
CA ARG A 284 -1.69 -16.06 13.21
C ARG A 284 -2.18 -15.60 11.83
N PHE A 285 -1.49 -16.01 10.77
CA PHE A 285 -1.84 -15.64 9.40
C PHE A 285 -2.38 -16.85 8.64
N ALA A 286 -3.51 -16.67 7.96
CA ALA A 286 -4.06 -17.62 7.00
C ALA A 286 -4.06 -17.00 5.60
N ALA A 287 -3.20 -17.51 4.72
CA ALA A 287 -3.10 -17.10 3.32
C ALA A 287 -3.97 -18.02 2.44
N ILE A 288 -5.04 -17.48 1.85
CA ILE A 288 -6.05 -18.27 1.14
C ILE A 288 -5.82 -18.18 -0.37
N GLN A 289 -5.49 -19.29 -1.02
CA GLN A 289 -5.31 -19.38 -2.47
C GLN A 289 -6.48 -20.11 -3.14
N ALA A 290 -6.78 -19.76 -4.38
CA ALA A 290 -7.71 -20.53 -5.20
C ALA A 290 -7.10 -21.90 -5.55
N ALA A 291 -7.91 -22.96 -5.58
CA ALA A 291 -7.42 -24.32 -5.85
C ALA A 291 -6.67 -24.45 -7.18
N GLY A 292 -7.05 -23.68 -8.21
CA GLY A 292 -6.38 -23.65 -9.51
C GLY A 292 -5.12 -22.78 -9.58
N ALA A 293 -4.82 -21.99 -8.55
CA ALA A 293 -3.70 -21.04 -8.52
C ALA A 293 -3.06 -21.02 -7.12
N ASN A 294 -2.50 -22.17 -6.72
CA ASN A 294 -2.02 -22.42 -5.36
C ASN A 294 -0.51 -22.75 -5.22
N PRO A 295 0.41 -22.09 -5.94
CA PRO A 295 1.83 -22.42 -5.89
C PRO A 295 2.45 -22.25 -4.49
N PHE A 296 1.96 -21.28 -3.70
CA PHE A 296 2.44 -21.07 -2.33
C PHE A 296 1.96 -22.16 -1.38
N TYR A 297 0.71 -22.60 -1.50
CA TYR A 297 0.22 -23.77 -0.75
C TYR A 297 1.05 -25.03 -1.06
N ARG A 298 1.36 -25.29 -2.34
CA ARG A 298 2.18 -26.45 -2.74
C ARG A 298 3.58 -26.39 -2.12
N SER A 299 4.24 -25.22 -2.19
CA SER A 299 5.53 -25.01 -1.53
C SER A 299 5.43 -25.21 -0.02
N PHE A 300 4.43 -24.63 0.65
CA PHE A 300 4.24 -24.77 2.09
C PHE A 300 4.05 -26.22 2.55
N MET A 301 3.35 -27.04 1.76
CA MET A 301 3.14 -28.46 2.06
C MET A 301 4.39 -29.32 1.84
N GLN A 302 5.35 -28.86 1.03
CA GLN A 302 6.56 -29.59 0.68
C GLN A 302 7.76 -29.26 1.59
N GLY A 303 7.65 -28.22 2.42
CA GLY A 303 8.75 -27.71 3.27
C GLY A 303 9.70 -26.79 2.52
#